data_AF-A0A916M4W7-F1
#
_entry.id   AF-A0A916M4W7-F1
#
_cell.length_a   1.000
_cell.length_b   1.000
_cell.length_c   1.000
_cell.angle_alpha   90.00
_cell.angle_beta   90.00
_cell.angle_gamma   90.00
#
_symmetry.space_group_name_H-M   'P 1'
#
loop_
_entity.id
_entity.type
_entity.pdbx_description
1 polymer ?
#
loop_
_entity_poly.entity_id
_entity_poly.type
_entity_poly.pdbx_seq_one_letter_code
_entity_poly.pdbx_strand_id
1 'polypeptide(L)'
;MRTYKSDVVVIGGGLAGICAALELLDAGKSVTILDRDGEENFGGLAKESFGGIFVVGSREQKRNGIEDSPAQALADWCAFAEFGAADHWPRRWAEAYTGRCHDEVYLWLKANGIGFFPVPHWVERGLHVRGNSVPRFHIVWGTGRELALQLIARLRNHTNAAKLAVHFGHRVEGFTTLMGEISGCSGALEDGGEPFEAFGEAIVVASGGINGGDLAKVRQHWHADWRTPPQTILNGSHRFADGRLHDAVGRAGGNLTHLDRMWDYAAGVRHWQPRKPNHGLSVVPPRSALWVDWRGRRFAPPLVTGFDTRDLVTQVCATERQYSWQILNRRIALKELAISGAEFNPSIRDRKRLAFLRDLLFGNRWLVDTLIDNCEDVVVADTLPALVAKMNALQGDNAVDLEALGEAVSRYDAQVALGPDRFEDEQLKRLALLRQWKGDRIRTCNFQK
;
A
#
# COMPACT_ATOMS: atom_id res chain seq x y z
N MET A 1 -5.78 -36.00 14.02
CA MET A 1 -5.86 -35.43 12.66
C MET A 1 -7.27 -34.91 12.49
N ARG A 2 -7.43 -33.58 12.41
CA ARG A 2 -8.73 -32.95 12.24
C ARG A 2 -9.17 -33.04 10.79
N THR A 3 -10.47 -33.17 10.55
CA THR A 3 -11.02 -33.23 9.19
C THR A 3 -12.22 -32.29 9.06
N TYR A 4 -12.20 -31.46 8.04
CA TYR A 4 -13.26 -30.50 7.72
C TYR A 4 -13.87 -30.81 6.36
N LYS A 5 -15.17 -30.55 6.19
CA LYS A 5 -15.89 -30.74 4.93
C LYS A 5 -16.89 -29.61 4.71
N SER A 6 -16.89 -29.06 3.51
CA SER A 6 -17.86 -28.07 3.03
C SER A 6 -17.89 -28.10 1.49
N ASP A 7 -18.81 -27.39 0.86
CA ASP A 7 -18.86 -27.30 -0.60
C ASP A 7 -17.60 -26.58 -1.12
N VAL A 8 -17.17 -25.52 -0.42
CA VAL A 8 -15.98 -24.74 -0.77
C VAL A 8 -15.08 -24.51 0.44
N VAL A 9 -13.77 -24.67 0.28
CA VAL A 9 -12.77 -24.28 1.28
C VAL A 9 -12.05 -23.01 0.80
N VAL A 10 -12.04 -21.97 1.63
CA VAL A 10 -11.36 -20.70 1.38
C VAL A 10 -10.15 -20.59 2.31
N ILE A 11 -8.97 -20.43 1.74
CA ILE A 11 -7.70 -20.36 2.47
C ILE A 11 -7.29 -18.90 2.59
N GLY A 12 -7.45 -18.33 3.79
CA GLY A 12 -7.14 -16.94 4.12
C GLY A 12 -8.39 -16.11 4.40
N GLY A 13 -8.46 -15.54 5.60
CA GLY A 13 -9.53 -14.68 6.09
C GLY A 13 -9.28 -13.19 5.88
N GLY A 14 -8.57 -12.82 4.82
CA GLY A 14 -8.47 -11.43 4.34
C GLY A 14 -9.72 -10.99 3.57
N LEU A 15 -9.72 -9.76 3.03
CA LEU A 15 -10.86 -9.24 2.26
C LEU A 15 -11.28 -10.15 1.11
N ALA A 16 -10.32 -10.68 0.33
CA ALA A 16 -10.63 -11.57 -0.79
C ALA A 16 -11.39 -12.83 -0.33
N GLY A 17 -10.94 -13.47 0.74
CA GLY A 17 -11.59 -14.65 1.29
C GLY A 17 -12.96 -14.36 1.90
N ILE A 18 -13.09 -13.23 2.60
CA ILE A 18 -14.37 -12.78 3.17
C ILE A 18 -15.38 -12.46 2.06
N CYS A 19 -14.99 -11.73 1.02
CA CYS A 19 -15.88 -11.45 -0.12
C CYS A 19 -16.28 -12.72 -0.86
N ALA A 20 -15.33 -13.64 -1.11
CA ALA A 20 -15.63 -14.92 -1.73
C ALA A 20 -16.64 -15.74 -0.88
N ALA A 21 -16.44 -15.78 0.44
CA ALA A 21 -17.35 -16.48 1.34
C ALA A 21 -18.75 -15.85 1.34
N LEU A 22 -18.87 -14.52 1.32
CA LEU A 22 -20.16 -13.83 1.23
C LEU A 22 -20.92 -14.23 -0.04
N GLU A 23 -20.29 -14.14 -1.21
CA GLU A 23 -20.89 -14.51 -2.49
C GLU A 23 -21.31 -16.00 -2.53
N LEU A 24 -20.46 -16.89 -2.00
CA LEU A 24 -20.77 -18.33 -1.92
C LEU A 24 -21.95 -18.61 -0.98
N LEU A 25 -22.04 -17.89 0.14
CA LEU A 25 -23.16 -18.00 1.07
C LEU A 25 -24.45 -17.44 0.47
N ASP A 26 -24.40 -16.35 -0.30
CA ASP A 26 -25.54 -15.82 -1.06
C ASP A 26 -26.02 -16.84 -2.12
N ALA A 27 -25.09 -17.59 -2.73
CA ALA A 27 -25.37 -18.73 -3.60
C ALA A 27 -25.81 -20.02 -2.84
N GLY A 28 -25.91 -19.96 -1.51
CA GLY A 28 -26.41 -21.06 -0.68
C GLY A 28 -25.41 -22.20 -0.44
N LYS A 29 -24.13 -22.00 -0.74
CA LYS A 29 -23.07 -22.99 -0.51
C LYS A 29 -22.61 -23.04 0.94
N SER A 30 -22.12 -24.19 1.38
CA SER A 30 -21.38 -24.32 2.64
C SER A 30 -19.90 -23.96 2.46
N VAL A 31 -19.35 -23.19 3.39
CA VAL A 31 -18.02 -22.58 3.27
C VAL A 31 -17.22 -22.80 4.54
N THR A 32 -16.00 -23.31 4.37
CA THR A 32 -14.99 -23.35 5.44
C THR A 32 -13.90 -22.33 5.13
N ILE A 33 -13.68 -21.33 6.00
CA ILE A 33 -12.53 -20.43 5.94
C ILE A 33 -11.44 -20.96 6.88
N LEU A 34 -10.24 -21.16 6.34
CA LEU A 34 -9.05 -21.50 7.11
C LEU A 34 -8.12 -20.28 7.14
N ASP A 35 -7.91 -19.69 8.31
CA ASP A 35 -6.95 -18.61 8.51
C ASP A 35 -5.80 -19.07 9.40
N ARG A 36 -4.57 -18.71 9.01
CA ARG A 36 -3.36 -19.05 9.75
C ARG A 36 -3.23 -18.23 11.03
N ASP A 37 -3.76 -17.01 11.06
CA ASP A 37 -3.66 -16.11 12.20
C ASP A 37 -4.79 -16.33 13.22
N GLY A 38 -4.71 -15.64 14.36
CA GLY A 38 -5.73 -15.61 15.40
C GLY A 38 -6.98 -14.82 15.00
N GLU A 39 -8.07 -15.05 15.72
CA GLU A 39 -9.37 -14.41 15.45
C GLU A 39 -9.29 -12.88 15.50
N GLU A 40 -8.48 -12.33 16.41
CA GLU A 40 -8.27 -10.90 16.56
C GLU A 40 -7.67 -10.25 15.29
N ASN A 41 -7.03 -11.05 14.44
CA ASN A 41 -6.39 -10.63 13.18
C ASN A 41 -7.24 -10.94 11.94
N PHE A 42 -8.42 -11.56 12.09
CA PHE A 42 -9.36 -11.82 10.98
C PHE A 42 -9.67 -10.53 10.20
N GLY A 43 -9.61 -10.60 8.87
CA GLY A 43 -9.56 -9.43 7.96
C GLY A 43 -8.14 -9.11 7.46
N GLY A 44 -7.10 -9.63 8.11
CA GLY A 44 -5.70 -9.54 7.69
C GLY A 44 -5.19 -8.10 7.53
N LEU A 45 -4.23 -7.91 6.63
CA LEU A 45 -3.57 -6.62 6.36
C LEU A 45 -4.55 -5.51 5.97
N ALA A 46 -5.72 -5.86 5.41
CA ALA A 46 -6.71 -4.88 5.02
C ALA A 46 -7.17 -4.00 6.20
N LYS A 47 -7.25 -4.56 7.41
CA LYS A 47 -7.59 -3.81 8.64
C LYS A 47 -6.59 -2.70 8.95
N GLU A 48 -5.33 -2.88 8.55
CA GLU A 48 -4.25 -1.93 8.78
C GLU A 48 -4.11 -0.92 7.65
N SER A 49 -4.75 -1.16 6.50
CA SER A 49 -4.62 -0.32 5.31
C SER A 49 -5.37 1.02 5.40
N PHE A 50 -4.94 2.00 4.59
CA PHE A 50 -5.66 3.27 4.45
C PHE A 50 -7.06 3.13 3.84
N GLY A 51 -7.35 2.01 3.16
CA GLY A 51 -8.65 1.75 2.54
C GLY A 51 -8.86 2.45 1.21
N GLY A 52 -7.82 2.58 0.39
CA GLY A 52 -7.96 3.10 -0.97
C GLY A 52 -8.41 2.04 -1.97
N ILE A 53 -9.39 2.37 -2.81
CA ILE A 53 -9.99 1.50 -3.82
C ILE A 53 -9.97 2.22 -5.17
N PHE A 54 -9.49 1.54 -6.21
CA PHE A 54 -9.55 2.06 -7.58
C PHE A 54 -10.98 1.90 -8.13
N VAL A 55 -11.58 3.00 -8.58
CA VAL A 55 -12.94 3.00 -9.16
C VAL A 55 -12.96 3.91 -10.38
N VAL A 56 -13.66 3.46 -11.42
CA VAL A 56 -13.88 4.17 -12.68
C VAL A 56 -15.33 4.67 -12.75
N GLY A 57 -15.55 5.90 -13.21
CA GLY A 57 -16.87 6.48 -13.47
C GLY A 57 -17.77 6.71 -12.24
N SER A 58 -17.19 6.85 -11.04
CA SER A 58 -17.93 6.93 -9.78
C SER A 58 -18.76 8.22 -9.61
N ARG A 59 -19.69 8.20 -8.64
CA ARG A 59 -20.45 9.41 -8.26
C ARG A 59 -19.53 10.51 -7.74
N GLU A 60 -18.48 10.16 -7.01
CA GLU A 60 -17.49 11.07 -6.45
C GLU A 60 -16.70 11.75 -7.57
N GLN A 61 -16.30 11.02 -8.63
CA GLN A 61 -15.68 11.60 -9.81
C GLN A 61 -16.60 12.61 -10.50
N LYS A 62 -17.85 12.22 -10.80
CA LYS A 62 -18.84 13.11 -11.45
C LYS A 62 -19.09 14.40 -10.64
N ARG A 63 -19.21 14.29 -9.31
CA ARG A 63 -19.38 15.46 -8.42
C ARG A 63 -18.20 16.42 -8.42
N ASN A 64 -17.01 15.93 -8.75
CA ASN A 64 -15.82 16.78 -8.88
C ASN A 64 -15.54 17.20 -10.33
N GLY A 65 -16.49 17.00 -11.25
CA GLY A 65 -16.35 17.38 -12.66
C GLY A 65 -15.35 16.52 -13.43
N ILE A 66 -15.11 15.29 -12.98
CA ILE A 66 -14.24 14.33 -13.67
C ILE A 66 -15.12 13.47 -14.58
N GLU A 67 -14.84 13.55 -15.87
CA GLU A 67 -15.32 12.59 -16.87
C GLU A 67 -14.31 11.45 -16.96
N ASP A 68 -14.76 10.22 -16.76
CA ASP A 68 -13.92 9.03 -16.78
C ASP A 68 -14.70 7.87 -17.40
N SER A 69 -13.98 6.90 -17.98
CA SER A 69 -14.56 5.75 -18.65
C SER A 69 -13.66 4.52 -18.52
N PRO A 70 -14.23 3.30 -18.61
CA PRO A 70 -13.45 2.06 -18.65
C PRO A 70 -12.38 2.06 -19.75
N ALA A 71 -12.70 2.58 -20.94
CA ALA A 71 -11.75 2.66 -22.06
C ALA A 71 -10.54 3.54 -21.73
N GLN A 72 -10.78 4.71 -21.11
CA GLN A 72 -9.71 5.62 -20.67
C GLN A 72 -8.89 4.99 -19.54
N ALA A 73 -9.54 4.39 -18.55
CA ALA A 73 -8.85 3.71 -17.45
C ALA A 73 -7.99 2.54 -17.92
N LEU A 74 -8.48 1.74 -18.88
CA LEU A 74 -7.72 0.65 -19.49
C LEU A 74 -6.53 1.17 -20.29
N ALA A 75 -6.72 2.26 -21.04
CA ALA A 75 -5.63 2.89 -21.79
C ALA A 75 -4.53 3.43 -20.86
N ASP A 76 -4.89 4.00 -19.70
CA ASP A 76 -3.93 4.43 -18.68
C ASP A 76 -3.21 3.23 -18.05
N TRP A 77 -3.94 2.17 -17.69
CA TRP A 77 -3.36 0.95 -17.14
C TRP A 77 -2.36 0.32 -18.10
N CYS A 78 -2.75 0.13 -19.37
CA CYS A 78 -1.90 -0.45 -20.41
C CYS A 78 -0.65 0.37 -20.70
N ALA A 79 -0.70 1.70 -20.51
CA ALA A 79 0.46 2.58 -20.73
C ALA A 79 1.51 2.45 -19.62
N PHE A 80 1.12 2.02 -18.42
CA PHE A 80 2.00 1.99 -17.24
C PHE A 80 2.35 0.58 -16.76
N ALA A 81 1.55 -0.44 -17.09
CA ALA A 81 1.75 -1.80 -16.59
C ALA A 81 2.95 -2.55 -17.21
N GLU A 82 3.64 -1.95 -18.18
CA GLU A 82 4.83 -2.54 -18.85
C GLU A 82 4.59 -3.97 -19.36
N PHE A 83 3.38 -4.23 -19.88
CA PHE A 83 2.99 -5.56 -20.31
C PHE A 83 3.91 -6.11 -21.42
N GLY A 84 4.40 -7.33 -21.20
CA GLY A 84 5.10 -8.13 -22.20
C GLY A 84 4.16 -8.71 -23.28
N ALA A 85 4.76 -9.39 -24.25
CA ALA A 85 4.03 -10.07 -25.33
C ALA A 85 3.22 -11.28 -24.82
N ALA A 86 3.70 -11.95 -23.76
CA ALA A 86 3.06 -13.13 -23.17
C ALA A 86 1.97 -12.79 -22.13
N ASP A 87 1.73 -11.51 -21.84
CA ASP A 87 0.82 -11.06 -20.76
C ASP A 87 -0.64 -11.12 -21.17
N HIS A 88 -1.10 -12.30 -21.58
CA HIS A 88 -2.50 -12.53 -21.89
C HIS A 88 -3.39 -12.30 -20.65
N TRP A 89 -3.11 -13.02 -19.56
CA TRP A 89 -3.93 -12.94 -18.33
C TRP A 89 -3.86 -11.58 -17.63
N PRO A 90 -2.69 -10.94 -17.45
CA PRO A 90 -2.64 -9.59 -16.88
C PRO A 90 -3.44 -8.55 -17.68
N ARG A 91 -3.40 -8.61 -19.02
CA ARG A 91 -4.22 -7.72 -19.87
C ARG A 91 -5.71 -7.98 -19.73
N ARG A 92 -6.12 -9.25 -19.72
CA ARG A 92 -7.53 -9.65 -19.51
C ARG A 92 -8.02 -9.23 -18.13
N TRP A 93 -7.17 -9.29 -17.10
CA TRP A 93 -7.48 -8.79 -15.77
C TRP A 93 -7.69 -7.26 -15.76
N ALA A 94 -6.79 -6.50 -16.39
CA ALA A 94 -6.93 -5.05 -16.49
C ALA A 94 -8.23 -4.64 -17.23
N GLU A 95 -8.55 -5.30 -18.34
CA GLU A 95 -9.80 -5.10 -19.09
C GLU A 95 -11.02 -5.41 -18.22
N ALA A 96 -11.04 -6.59 -17.58
CA ALA A 96 -12.14 -6.99 -16.72
C ALA A 96 -12.32 -6.04 -15.54
N TYR A 97 -11.24 -5.69 -14.83
CA TYR A 97 -11.32 -4.83 -13.66
C TYR A 97 -11.77 -3.41 -14.01
N THR A 98 -11.19 -2.79 -15.05
CA THR A 98 -11.60 -1.44 -15.47
C THR A 98 -13.02 -1.38 -16.00
N GLY A 99 -13.51 -2.45 -16.64
CA GLY A 99 -14.88 -2.58 -17.11
C GLY A 99 -15.92 -2.85 -16.02
N ARG A 100 -15.52 -3.52 -14.92
CA ARG A 100 -16.47 -4.08 -13.93
C ARG A 100 -16.39 -3.43 -12.55
N CYS A 101 -15.30 -2.72 -12.21
CA CYS A 101 -15.08 -2.24 -10.84
C CYS A 101 -16.13 -1.23 -10.35
N HIS A 102 -16.82 -0.52 -11.24
CA HIS A 102 -17.91 0.36 -10.83
C HIS A 102 -19.05 -0.44 -10.17
N ASP A 103 -19.53 -1.49 -10.82
CA ASP A 103 -20.69 -2.24 -10.35
C ASP A 103 -20.28 -3.28 -9.31
N GLU A 104 -19.27 -4.10 -9.62
CA GLU A 104 -18.90 -5.26 -8.82
C GLU A 104 -18.03 -4.92 -7.60
N VAL A 105 -17.41 -3.75 -7.58
CA VAL A 105 -16.64 -3.29 -6.42
C VAL A 105 -17.33 -2.11 -5.77
N TYR A 106 -17.51 -0.99 -6.50
CA TYR A 106 -18.01 0.23 -5.88
C TYR A 106 -19.47 0.15 -5.45
N LEU A 107 -20.40 -0.28 -6.31
CA LEU A 107 -21.81 -0.42 -5.92
C LEU A 107 -22.02 -1.56 -4.91
N TRP A 108 -21.32 -2.69 -5.10
CA TRP A 108 -21.36 -3.80 -4.15
C TRP A 108 -20.90 -3.40 -2.74
N LEU A 109 -19.78 -2.68 -2.62
CA LEU A 109 -19.29 -2.18 -1.33
C LEU A 109 -20.30 -1.21 -0.70
N LYS A 110 -20.92 -0.33 -1.49
CA LYS A 110 -21.96 0.59 -0.98
C LYS A 110 -23.22 -0.12 -0.52
N ALA A 111 -23.64 -1.17 -1.21
CA ALA A 111 -24.74 -2.02 -0.78
C ALA A 111 -24.44 -2.72 0.55
N ASN A 112 -23.16 -3.01 0.82
CA ASN A 112 -22.65 -3.52 2.09
C ASN A 112 -22.29 -2.42 3.11
N GLY A 113 -22.87 -1.21 2.97
CA GLY A 113 -22.74 -0.13 3.96
C GLY A 113 -21.41 0.62 3.94
N ILE A 114 -20.55 0.37 2.96
CA ILE A 114 -19.26 1.06 2.84
C ILE A 114 -19.45 2.44 2.20
N GLY A 115 -18.99 3.47 2.90
CA GLY A 115 -18.96 4.84 2.40
C GLY A 115 -17.57 5.25 1.90
N PHE A 116 -17.52 6.22 1.00
CA PHE A 116 -16.28 6.78 0.46
C PHE A 116 -16.17 8.28 0.76
N PHE A 117 -14.95 8.79 0.82
CA PHE A 117 -14.70 10.23 0.82
C PHE A 117 -15.20 10.88 -0.47
N PRO A 118 -15.70 12.13 -0.40
CA PRO A 118 -16.30 12.80 -1.55
C PRO A 118 -15.28 13.26 -2.60
N VAL A 119 -13.98 13.27 -2.30
CA VAL A 119 -12.92 13.72 -3.21
C VAL A 119 -12.04 12.53 -3.58
N PRO A 120 -12.01 12.11 -4.86
CA PRO A 120 -11.08 11.08 -5.30
C PRO A 120 -9.64 11.60 -5.33
N HIS A 121 -8.69 10.70 -5.10
CA HIS A 121 -7.27 11.00 -5.04
C HIS A 121 -6.54 10.60 -6.31
N TRP A 122 -5.48 11.34 -6.60
CA TRP A 122 -4.62 11.15 -7.77
C TRP A 122 -3.22 10.76 -7.29
N VAL A 123 -3.07 9.46 -7.04
CA VAL A 123 -1.87 8.91 -6.39
C VAL A 123 -0.67 8.94 -7.33
N GLU A 124 -0.83 8.49 -8.59
CA GLU A 124 0.24 8.42 -9.59
C GLU A 124 -0.24 9.05 -10.91
N ARG A 125 0.49 10.04 -11.43
CA ARG A 125 0.22 10.71 -12.72
C ARG A 125 1.01 10.14 -13.90
N GLY A 126 2.02 9.33 -13.62
CA GLY A 126 3.08 8.96 -14.56
C GLY A 126 4.15 10.04 -14.64
N LEU A 127 5.40 9.61 -14.79
CA LEU A 127 6.57 10.49 -14.90
C LEU A 127 7.12 10.50 -16.33
N HIS A 128 7.55 9.32 -16.81
CA HIS A 128 8.18 9.16 -18.13
C HIS A 128 7.19 8.71 -19.20
N VAL A 129 6.12 8.05 -18.77
CA VAL A 129 5.00 7.58 -19.61
C VAL A 129 3.68 8.04 -19.00
N ARG A 130 2.60 7.92 -19.76
CA ARG A 130 1.25 8.24 -19.26
C ARG A 130 0.88 7.31 -18.10
N GLY A 131 0.60 7.89 -16.94
CA GLY A 131 -0.01 7.19 -15.81
C GLY A 131 -1.52 7.41 -15.75
N ASN A 132 -2.10 7.60 -14.56
CA ASN A 132 -3.53 7.94 -14.47
C ASN A 132 -3.77 9.33 -15.06
N SER A 133 -4.66 9.43 -16.04
CA SER A 133 -5.08 10.68 -16.66
C SER A 133 -6.11 11.45 -15.84
N VAL A 134 -6.77 10.80 -14.87
CA VAL A 134 -7.71 11.41 -13.91
C VAL A 134 -7.62 10.74 -12.52
N PRO A 135 -8.10 11.37 -11.44
CA PRO A 135 -8.16 10.75 -10.11
C PRO A 135 -9.12 9.55 -10.06
N ARG A 136 -8.63 8.38 -9.61
CA ARG A 136 -9.43 7.13 -9.47
C ARG A 136 -9.30 6.45 -8.11
N PHE A 137 -8.52 6.99 -7.19
CA PHE A 137 -8.27 6.38 -5.90
C PHE A 137 -9.26 6.89 -4.84
N HIS A 138 -10.20 6.04 -4.46
CA HIS A 138 -11.29 6.37 -3.53
C HIS A 138 -10.99 5.84 -2.15
N ILE A 139 -10.97 6.70 -1.14
CA ILE A 139 -10.70 6.29 0.24
C ILE A 139 -12.02 5.91 0.92
N VAL A 140 -12.05 4.76 1.57
CA VAL A 140 -13.15 4.33 2.44
C VAL A 140 -13.23 5.24 3.68
N TRP A 141 -14.42 5.71 4.01
CA TRP A 141 -14.68 6.46 5.24
C TRP A 141 -14.64 5.50 6.44
N GLY A 142 -13.54 5.55 7.21
CA GLY A 142 -13.20 4.54 8.23
C GLY A 142 -12.00 3.65 7.86
N THR A 143 -11.31 3.97 6.76
CA THR A 143 -10.14 3.25 6.21
C THR A 143 -10.42 1.77 5.88
N GLY A 144 -9.37 0.98 5.62
CA GLY A 144 -9.50 -0.45 5.43
C GLY A 144 -9.98 -1.18 6.70
N ARG A 145 -9.86 -0.54 7.87
CA ARG A 145 -10.38 -1.07 9.14
C ARG A 145 -11.90 -1.20 9.10
N GLU A 146 -12.60 -0.13 8.78
CA GLU A 146 -14.07 -0.17 8.68
C GLU A 146 -14.51 -1.11 7.56
N LEU A 147 -13.82 -1.09 6.41
CA LEU A 147 -14.08 -2.01 5.31
C LEU A 147 -14.07 -3.47 5.78
N ALA A 148 -13.00 -3.90 6.44
CA ALA A 148 -12.89 -5.25 6.95
C ALA A 148 -13.91 -5.54 8.05
N LEU A 149 -14.08 -4.65 9.04
CA LEU A 149 -15.00 -4.87 10.16
C LEU A 149 -16.47 -4.98 9.70
N GLN A 150 -16.90 -4.16 8.74
CA GLN A 150 -18.25 -4.22 8.19
C GLN A 150 -18.50 -5.53 7.44
N LEU A 151 -17.55 -5.96 6.60
CA LEU A 151 -17.70 -7.22 5.87
C LEU A 151 -17.63 -8.44 6.79
N ILE A 152 -16.79 -8.41 7.84
CA ILE A 152 -16.77 -9.44 8.89
C ILE A 152 -18.12 -9.48 9.62
N ALA A 153 -18.68 -8.33 9.97
CA ALA A 153 -19.98 -8.26 10.62
C ALA A 153 -21.09 -8.81 9.71
N ARG A 154 -21.06 -8.49 8.41
CA ARG A 154 -22.01 -9.03 7.42
C ARG A 154 -21.86 -10.54 7.26
N LEU A 155 -20.63 -11.05 7.22
CA LEU A 155 -20.33 -12.47 7.12
C LEU A 155 -20.86 -13.24 8.34
N ARG A 156 -20.63 -12.72 9.55
CA ARG A 156 -21.11 -13.32 10.81
C ARG A 156 -22.64 -13.29 10.94
N ASN A 157 -23.28 -12.22 10.45
CA ASN A 157 -24.73 -12.04 10.51
C ASN A 157 -25.42 -12.48 9.20
N HIS A 158 -24.77 -13.31 8.38
CA HIS A 158 -25.33 -13.76 7.12
C HIS A 158 -26.59 -14.62 7.35
N THR A 159 -27.60 -14.52 6.49
CA THR A 159 -28.82 -15.35 6.60
C THR A 159 -28.51 -16.84 6.54
N ASN A 160 -27.46 -17.21 5.79
CA ASN A 160 -26.91 -18.56 5.70
C ASN A 160 -25.69 -18.79 6.64
N ALA A 161 -25.50 -18.02 7.71
CA ALA A 161 -24.32 -18.14 8.59
C ALA A 161 -24.14 -19.53 9.20
N ALA A 162 -25.20 -20.33 9.36
CA ALA A 162 -25.11 -21.72 9.79
C ALA A 162 -24.33 -22.63 8.81
N LYS A 163 -24.13 -22.18 7.56
CA LYS A 163 -23.33 -22.87 6.54
C LYS A 163 -21.87 -22.40 6.50
N LEU A 164 -21.48 -21.49 7.39
CA LEU A 164 -20.12 -20.95 7.48
C LEU A 164 -19.39 -21.57 8.68
N ALA A 165 -18.20 -22.10 8.43
CA ALA A 165 -17.22 -22.41 9.47
C ALA A 165 -15.97 -21.54 9.27
N VAL A 166 -15.43 -20.98 10.35
CA VAL A 166 -14.16 -20.23 10.32
C VAL A 166 -13.23 -20.85 11.34
N HIS A 167 -12.04 -21.24 10.90
CA HIS A 167 -11.03 -21.88 11.72
C HIS A 167 -9.72 -21.08 11.69
N PHE A 168 -9.34 -20.59 12.86
CA PHE A 168 -8.13 -19.80 13.09
C PHE A 168 -6.94 -20.68 13.49
N GLY A 169 -5.71 -20.18 13.33
CA GLY A 169 -4.50 -20.95 13.60
C GLY A 169 -4.27 -22.12 12.64
N HIS A 170 -4.94 -22.16 11.47
CA HIS A 170 -4.82 -23.24 10.49
C HIS A 170 -3.82 -22.85 9.40
N ARG A 171 -2.58 -23.32 9.53
CA ARG A 171 -1.55 -23.13 8.50
C ARG A 171 -1.70 -24.20 7.43
N VAL A 172 -2.30 -23.85 6.30
CA VAL A 172 -2.33 -24.71 5.10
C VAL A 172 -0.92 -24.80 4.49
N GLU A 173 -0.52 -25.99 4.06
CA GLU A 173 0.83 -26.27 3.55
C GLU A 173 0.82 -26.96 2.17
N GLY A 174 -0.29 -27.60 1.81
CA GLY A 174 -0.43 -28.29 0.53
C GLY A 174 -1.88 -28.55 0.13
N PHE A 175 -2.02 -29.14 -1.05
CA PHE A 175 -3.31 -29.52 -1.63
C PHE A 175 -3.40 -31.04 -1.73
N THR A 176 -4.60 -31.56 -1.50
CA THR A 176 -4.92 -32.97 -1.70
C THR A 176 -5.51 -33.13 -3.09
N THR A 177 -5.11 -34.20 -3.78
CA THR A 177 -5.61 -34.52 -5.12
C THR A 177 -6.37 -35.84 -5.13
N LEU A 178 -7.43 -35.91 -5.92
CA LEU A 178 -8.17 -37.13 -6.22
C LEU A 178 -8.36 -37.20 -7.74
N MET A 179 -7.92 -38.30 -8.36
CA MET A 179 -7.99 -38.49 -9.82
C MET A 179 -7.36 -37.34 -10.64
N GLY A 180 -6.31 -36.72 -10.12
CA GLY A 180 -5.62 -35.60 -10.78
C GLY A 180 -6.27 -34.22 -10.56
N GLU A 181 -7.40 -34.15 -9.87
CA GLU A 181 -8.07 -32.90 -9.53
C GLU A 181 -7.83 -32.53 -8.06
N ILE A 182 -7.79 -31.23 -7.75
CA ILE A 182 -7.68 -30.75 -6.37
C ILE A 182 -9.01 -31.01 -5.66
N SER A 183 -8.97 -31.79 -4.58
CA SER A 183 -10.15 -32.18 -3.79
C SER A 183 -10.12 -31.66 -2.34
N GLY A 184 -9.02 -31.00 -1.95
CA GLY A 184 -8.83 -30.53 -0.59
C GLY A 184 -7.51 -29.81 -0.37
N CYS A 185 -7.28 -29.46 0.89
CA CYS A 185 -6.00 -28.95 1.38
C CYS A 185 -5.64 -29.56 2.73
N SER A 186 -4.35 -29.58 3.02
CA SER A 186 -3.81 -30.11 4.27
C SER A 186 -2.79 -29.15 4.88
N GLY A 187 -2.59 -29.30 6.19
CA GLY A 187 -1.66 -28.46 6.92
C GLY A 187 -1.59 -28.84 8.40
N ALA A 188 -1.11 -27.90 9.20
CA ALA A 188 -0.96 -28.07 10.63
C ALA A 188 -1.49 -26.86 11.39
N LEU A 189 -1.93 -27.07 12.63
CA LEU A 189 -2.25 -25.96 13.52
C LEU A 189 -0.98 -25.22 13.93
N GLU A 190 -1.07 -23.89 14.04
CA GLU A 190 0.00 -23.07 14.63
C GLU A 190 0.27 -23.47 16.08
N ASP A 191 -0.78 -23.84 16.83
CA ASP A 191 -0.66 -24.38 18.17
C ASP A 191 -0.46 -25.90 18.15
N GLY A 192 0.66 -26.37 18.69
CA GLY A 192 0.97 -27.79 18.85
C GLY A 192 1.27 -28.59 17.57
N GLY A 193 1.10 -28.02 16.37
CA GLY A 193 1.41 -28.69 15.11
C GLY A 193 0.48 -29.85 14.75
N GLU A 194 -0.72 -29.92 15.34
CA GLU A 194 -1.67 -30.99 15.04
C GLU A 194 -2.05 -30.96 13.54
N PRO A 195 -1.94 -32.08 12.80
CA PRO A 195 -2.28 -32.11 11.39
C PRO A 195 -3.78 -32.04 11.15
N PHE A 196 -4.17 -31.40 10.05
CA PHE A 196 -5.55 -31.36 9.58
C PHE A 196 -5.67 -31.54 8.06
N GLU A 197 -6.86 -31.94 7.63
CA GLU A 197 -7.30 -31.93 6.25
C GLU A 197 -8.65 -31.23 6.12
N ALA A 198 -8.86 -30.53 5.01
CA ALA A 198 -10.15 -29.94 4.66
C ALA A 198 -10.48 -30.28 3.21
N PHE A 199 -11.71 -30.74 2.98
CA PHE A 199 -12.17 -31.18 1.67
C PHE A 199 -13.35 -30.33 1.19
N GLY A 200 -13.40 -30.09 -0.12
CA GLY A 200 -14.52 -29.43 -0.77
C GLY A 200 -14.48 -29.60 -2.29
N GLU A 201 -15.58 -29.27 -2.95
CA GLU A 201 -15.71 -29.31 -4.41
C GLU A 201 -14.82 -28.27 -5.09
N ALA A 202 -14.54 -27.16 -4.39
CA ALA A 202 -13.61 -26.12 -4.84
C ALA A 202 -12.74 -25.60 -3.70
N ILE A 203 -11.51 -25.20 -4.03
CA ILE A 203 -10.56 -24.59 -3.11
C ILE A 203 -10.20 -23.18 -3.62
N VAL A 204 -10.41 -22.16 -2.79
CA VAL A 204 -10.08 -20.77 -3.10
C VAL A 204 -8.87 -20.35 -2.29
N VAL A 205 -7.77 -20.00 -2.94
CA VAL A 205 -6.58 -19.45 -2.27
C VAL A 205 -6.68 -17.93 -2.21
N ALA A 206 -6.82 -17.40 -1.00
CA ALA A 206 -6.93 -15.98 -0.67
C ALA A 206 -5.89 -15.54 0.38
N SER A 207 -4.66 -16.05 0.23
CA SER A 207 -3.61 -16.03 1.27
C SER A 207 -2.77 -14.74 1.35
N GLY A 208 -3.11 -13.69 0.59
CA GLY A 208 -2.26 -12.50 0.48
C GLY A 208 -1.03 -12.72 -0.42
N GLY A 209 0.02 -11.92 -0.24
CA GLY A 209 1.20 -11.88 -1.12
C GLY A 209 2.46 -12.54 -0.55
N ILE A 210 3.63 -12.09 -1.04
CA ILE A 210 4.97 -12.62 -0.68
C ILE A 210 5.86 -11.61 0.08
N ASN A 211 5.36 -10.39 0.31
CA ASN A 211 6.15 -9.26 0.83
C ASN A 211 6.14 -9.12 2.35
N GLY A 212 5.85 -10.20 3.08
CA GLY A 212 5.76 -10.26 4.53
C GLY A 212 6.64 -11.34 5.14
N GLY A 213 6.60 -11.47 6.47
CA GLY A 213 7.43 -12.46 7.18
C GLY A 213 8.94 -12.22 7.05
N ASP A 214 9.69 -13.24 6.64
CA ASP A 214 11.17 -13.27 6.62
C ASP A 214 11.84 -12.48 5.48
N LEU A 215 11.05 -11.94 4.55
CA LEU A 215 11.49 -11.19 3.37
C LEU A 215 12.47 -11.94 2.44
N ALA A 216 12.71 -13.24 2.63
CA ALA A 216 13.60 -14.01 1.78
C ALA A 216 13.06 -14.11 0.36
N LYS A 217 11.75 -14.29 0.20
CA LYS A 217 11.09 -14.24 -1.13
C LYS A 217 11.20 -12.89 -1.81
N VAL A 218 11.08 -11.80 -1.06
CA VAL A 218 11.29 -10.43 -1.60
C VAL A 218 12.69 -10.31 -2.18
N ARG A 219 13.71 -10.80 -1.47
CA ARG A 219 15.09 -10.78 -1.96
C ARG A 219 15.30 -11.70 -3.15
N GLN A 220 14.68 -12.90 -3.15
CA GLN A 220 14.76 -13.86 -4.23
C GLN A 220 14.15 -13.32 -5.53
N HIS A 221 13.05 -12.58 -5.42
CA HIS A 221 12.32 -11.97 -6.53
C HIS A 221 12.59 -10.48 -6.65
N TRP A 222 13.74 -10.00 -6.17
CA TRP A 222 14.06 -8.58 -6.29
C TRP A 222 14.07 -8.18 -7.77
N HIS A 223 13.40 -7.06 -8.08
CA HIS A 223 13.24 -6.65 -9.47
C HIS A 223 14.60 -6.37 -10.11
N ALA A 224 14.83 -6.89 -11.32
CA ALA A 224 16.14 -6.85 -11.98
C ALA A 224 16.69 -5.42 -12.16
N ASP A 225 15.83 -4.46 -12.48
CA ASP A 225 16.21 -3.04 -12.63
C ASP A 225 16.71 -2.39 -11.32
N TRP A 226 16.44 -2.99 -10.17
CA TRP A 226 16.78 -2.43 -8.85
C TRP A 226 18.09 -2.98 -8.28
N ARG A 227 18.95 -3.54 -9.13
CA ARG A 227 20.27 -4.09 -8.77
C ARG A 227 20.15 -5.15 -7.67
N THR A 228 20.87 -4.98 -6.57
CA THR A 228 20.82 -5.87 -5.40
C THR A 228 19.80 -5.36 -4.38
N PRO A 229 19.10 -6.25 -3.65
CA PRO A 229 18.22 -5.81 -2.58
C PRO A 229 19.01 -5.09 -1.47
N PRO A 230 18.47 -4.01 -0.88
CA PRO A 230 19.09 -3.30 0.24
C PRO A 230 19.46 -4.23 1.40
N GLN A 231 20.53 -3.90 2.12
CA GLN A 231 20.91 -4.64 3.32
C GLN A 231 19.75 -4.67 4.32
N THR A 232 19.13 -3.51 4.56
CA THR A 232 17.95 -3.37 5.42
C THR A 232 16.72 -3.13 4.56
N ILE A 233 15.72 -4.00 4.69
CA ILE A 233 14.39 -3.82 4.09
C ILE A 233 13.38 -3.81 5.24
N LEU A 234 12.55 -2.77 5.27
CA LEU A 234 11.49 -2.65 6.26
C LEU A 234 10.22 -3.38 5.81
N ASN A 235 9.60 -4.13 6.72
CA ASN A 235 8.41 -4.93 6.47
C ASN A 235 7.15 -4.15 6.85
N GLY A 236 6.42 -3.67 5.85
CA GLY A 236 5.09 -3.06 5.99
C GLY A 236 3.92 -4.02 5.79
N SER A 237 4.17 -5.29 5.51
CA SER A 237 3.13 -6.29 5.18
C SER A 237 2.73 -7.17 6.37
N HIS A 238 1.83 -8.12 6.14
CA HIS A 238 1.41 -9.08 7.16
C HIS A 238 2.52 -10.10 7.44
N ARG A 239 2.69 -10.53 8.70
CA ARG A 239 3.75 -11.50 9.09
C ARG A 239 3.67 -12.85 8.36
N PHE A 240 2.48 -13.23 7.89
CA PHE A 240 2.23 -14.48 7.17
C PHE A 240 2.09 -14.32 5.65
N ALA A 241 2.35 -13.14 5.10
CA ALA A 241 2.46 -12.95 3.66
C ALA A 241 3.84 -13.44 3.14
N ASP A 242 4.19 -14.69 3.44
CA ASP A 242 5.51 -15.31 3.20
C ASP A 242 5.57 -16.09 1.88
N GLY A 243 4.48 -16.09 1.10
CA GLY A 243 4.38 -16.79 -0.18
C GLY A 243 4.34 -18.32 -0.11
N ARG A 244 4.22 -18.94 1.07
CA ARG A 244 4.13 -20.41 1.20
C ARG A 244 3.06 -21.03 0.30
N LEU A 245 1.89 -20.40 0.25
CA LEU A 245 0.76 -20.87 -0.56
C LEU A 245 0.99 -20.65 -2.05
N HIS A 246 1.81 -19.66 -2.45
CA HIS A 246 2.22 -19.54 -3.86
C HIS A 246 3.06 -20.77 -4.24
N ASP A 247 4.03 -21.17 -3.42
CA ASP A 247 4.84 -22.35 -3.70
C ASP A 247 4.00 -23.63 -3.74
N ALA A 248 3.03 -23.76 -2.83
CA ALA A 248 2.09 -24.89 -2.85
C ALA A 248 1.27 -24.93 -4.15
N VAL A 249 0.80 -23.77 -4.61
CA VAL A 249 0.07 -23.65 -5.89
C VAL A 249 0.98 -24.03 -7.06
N GLY A 250 2.24 -23.56 -7.06
CA GLY A 250 3.22 -23.93 -8.08
C GLY A 250 3.49 -25.44 -8.11
N ARG A 251 3.65 -26.09 -6.95
CA ARG A 251 3.80 -27.55 -6.85
C ARG A 251 2.57 -28.32 -7.34
N ALA A 252 1.38 -27.73 -7.22
CA ALA A 252 0.13 -28.30 -7.73
C ALA A 252 -0.11 -28.02 -9.23
N GLY A 253 0.87 -27.44 -9.94
CA GLY A 253 0.78 -27.16 -11.37
C GLY A 253 0.19 -25.78 -11.72
N GLY A 254 -0.04 -24.92 -10.73
CA GLY A 254 -0.45 -23.54 -10.96
C GLY A 254 0.66 -22.70 -11.57
N ASN A 255 0.30 -21.80 -12.49
CA ASN A 255 1.26 -20.89 -13.12
C ASN A 255 1.48 -19.65 -12.23
N LEU A 256 2.63 -19.58 -11.56
CA LEU A 256 3.07 -18.38 -10.85
C LEU A 256 3.78 -17.45 -11.82
N THR A 257 3.44 -16.16 -11.79
CA THR A 257 4.01 -15.18 -12.71
C THR A 257 4.16 -13.83 -12.03
N HIS A 258 5.10 -13.01 -12.52
CA HIS A 258 5.33 -11.62 -12.06
C HIS A 258 5.64 -11.47 -10.55
N LEU A 259 6.27 -12.46 -9.93
CA LEU A 259 6.65 -12.40 -8.51
C LEU A 259 7.63 -11.26 -8.21
N ASP A 260 8.35 -10.79 -9.23
CA ASP A 260 9.27 -9.66 -9.19
C ASP A 260 8.59 -8.29 -9.29
N ARG A 261 7.31 -8.26 -9.67
CA ARG A 261 6.53 -7.01 -9.78
C ARG A 261 5.92 -6.63 -8.44
N MET A 262 6.79 -6.29 -7.50
CA MET A 262 6.45 -5.87 -6.14
C MET A 262 6.18 -4.36 -6.07
N TRP A 263 5.26 -3.95 -5.19
CA TRP A 263 5.01 -2.53 -4.92
C TRP A 263 5.76 -2.08 -3.66
N ASP A 264 6.99 -1.63 -3.85
CA ASP A 264 7.86 -1.16 -2.77
C ASP A 264 7.78 0.36 -2.60
N TYR A 265 8.09 0.83 -1.39
CA TYR A 265 8.06 2.27 -1.06
C TYR A 265 9.48 2.76 -0.77
N ALA A 266 9.91 3.80 -1.48
CA ALA A 266 11.19 4.48 -1.21
C ALA A 266 11.21 5.29 0.10
N ALA A 267 10.03 5.56 0.68
CA ALA A 267 9.87 6.34 1.91
C ALA A 267 9.35 5.46 3.06
N GLY A 268 10.17 4.50 3.46
CA GLY A 268 9.97 3.71 4.67
C GLY A 268 10.74 4.29 5.86
N VAL A 269 10.12 4.32 7.03
CA VAL A 269 10.81 4.55 8.31
C VAL A 269 10.47 3.44 9.29
N ARG A 270 11.31 3.20 10.28
CA ARG A 270 11.07 2.18 11.30
C ARG A 270 9.87 2.55 12.18
N HIS A 271 9.11 1.52 12.50
CA HIS A 271 8.07 1.62 13.51
C HIS A 271 8.70 1.63 14.91
N TRP A 272 8.48 2.69 15.70
CA TRP A 272 9.05 2.84 17.04
C TRP A 272 8.53 1.80 18.05
N GLN A 273 7.29 1.31 17.85
CA GLN A 273 6.73 0.15 18.54
C GLN A 273 6.58 -1.07 17.61
N PRO A 274 7.68 -1.76 17.26
CA PRO A 274 7.64 -2.84 16.28
C PRO A 274 6.81 -4.02 16.79
N ARG A 275 5.96 -4.57 15.91
CA ARG A 275 5.13 -5.76 16.18
C ARG A 275 5.67 -7.03 15.52
N LYS A 276 6.71 -6.88 14.71
CA LYS A 276 7.37 -7.91 13.91
C LYS A 276 8.80 -7.48 13.59
N PRO A 277 9.70 -8.41 13.22
CA PRO A 277 11.04 -8.06 12.74
C PRO A 277 10.97 -7.06 11.58
N ASN A 278 11.89 -6.09 11.59
CA ASN A 278 11.99 -5.03 10.58
C ASN A 278 10.71 -4.22 10.36
N HIS A 279 9.82 -4.09 11.35
CA HIS A 279 8.53 -3.42 11.17
C HIS A 279 8.70 -1.98 10.63
N GLY A 280 8.16 -1.74 9.44
CA GLY A 280 8.24 -0.46 8.74
C GLY A 280 6.92 0.28 8.68
N LEU A 281 7.02 1.60 8.62
CA LEU A 281 5.96 2.54 8.32
C LEU A 281 6.17 3.09 6.92
N SER A 282 5.13 3.00 6.09
CA SER A 282 5.09 3.67 4.79
C SER A 282 4.66 5.13 5.02
N VAL A 283 5.62 6.03 4.93
CA VAL A 283 5.38 7.48 4.96
C VAL A 283 4.83 7.86 3.60
N VAL A 284 3.70 8.56 3.58
CA VAL A 284 3.27 9.31 2.39
C VAL A 284 4.22 10.50 2.29
N PRO A 285 5.16 10.51 1.34
CA PRO A 285 6.24 11.49 1.34
C PRO A 285 5.65 12.89 1.20
N PRO A 286 6.12 13.90 1.95
CA PRO A 286 5.84 15.28 1.63
C PRO A 286 6.29 15.59 0.21
N ARG A 287 5.37 16.04 -0.65
CA ARG A 287 5.65 16.42 -2.04
C ARG A 287 6.66 17.57 -2.10
N SER A 288 6.62 18.46 -1.10
CA SER A 288 7.52 19.61 -0.99
C SER A 288 8.86 19.32 -0.31
N ALA A 289 9.09 18.12 0.23
CA ALA A 289 10.41 17.78 0.80
C ALA A 289 11.47 17.69 -0.30
N LEU A 290 12.68 18.14 -0.01
CA LEU A 290 13.83 17.87 -0.86
C LEU A 290 14.26 16.43 -0.66
N TRP A 291 14.30 15.67 -1.75
CA TRP A 291 14.85 14.32 -1.72
C TRP A 291 16.33 14.37 -2.07
N VAL A 292 17.17 13.90 -1.16
CA VAL A 292 18.62 13.84 -1.34
C VAL A 292 19.11 12.41 -1.14
N ASP A 293 20.20 12.05 -1.81
CA ASP A 293 20.85 10.76 -1.64
C ASP A 293 21.48 10.63 -0.24
N TRP A 294 22.07 9.47 0.02
CA TRP A 294 22.74 9.19 1.29
C TRP A 294 23.93 10.10 1.61
N ARG A 295 24.46 10.86 0.64
CA ARG A 295 25.53 11.87 0.83
C ARG A 295 24.98 13.29 1.03
N GLY A 296 23.66 13.49 0.97
CA GLY A 296 23.05 14.83 1.05
C GLY A 296 22.96 15.55 -0.31
N ARG A 297 23.26 14.87 -1.43
CA ARG A 297 23.16 15.45 -2.77
C ARG A 297 21.75 15.28 -3.31
N ARG A 298 21.16 16.34 -3.83
CA ARG A 298 19.83 16.26 -4.46
C ARG A 298 19.87 15.36 -5.69
N PHE A 299 18.87 14.48 -5.81
CA PHE A 299 18.71 13.67 -7.01
C PHE A 299 18.52 14.53 -8.26
N ALA A 300 19.03 14.05 -9.39
CA ALA A 300 18.91 14.71 -10.69
C ALA A 300 18.41 13.69 -11.74
N PRO A 301 17.17 13.82 -12.25
CA PRO A 301 16.18 14.85 -11.89
C PRO A 301 15.70 14.71 -10.42
N PRO A 302 15.12 15.77 -9.82
CA PRO A 302 14.59 15.70 -8.46
C PRO A 302 13.49 14.65 -8.31
N LEU A 303 13.50 13.91 -7.21
CA LEU A 303 12.45 12.95 -6.88
C LEU A 303 11.25 13.68 -6.27
N VAL A 304 10.05 13.40 -6.80
CA VAL A 304 8.79 14.03 -6.36
C VAL A 304 7.70 12.97 -6.32
N THR A 305 7.06 12.79 -5.16
CA THR A 305 5.95 11.84 -5.03
C THR A 305 4.68 12.34 -5.74
N GLY A 306 3.84 11.40 -6.20
CA GLY A 306 2.62 11.70 -6.93
C GLY A 306 2.67 11.43 -8.44
N PHE A 307 3.79 10.91 -8.92
CA PHE A 307 4.07 10.70 -10.34
C PHE A 307 4.36 9.23 -10.63
N ASP A 308 5.49 8.73 -10.14
CA ASP A 308 5.94 7.36 -10.37
C ASP A 308 6.72 6.86 -9.14
N THR A 309 6.09 6.02 -8.34
CA THR A 309 6.69 5.44 -7.12
C THR A 309 7.79 4.44 -7.46
N ARG A 310 7.68 3.73 -8.60
CA ARG A 310 8.70 2.80 -9.07
C ARG A 310 10.00 3.53 -9.40
N ASP A 311 9.93 4.69 -10.05
CA ASP A 311 11.11 5.53 -10.31
C ASP A 311 11.80 5.97 -9.00
N LEU A 312 11.04 6.35 -7.97
CA LEU A 312 11.62 6.68 -6.65
C LEU A 312 12.44 5.52 -6.08
N VAL A 313 11.89 4.30 -6.12
CA VAL A 313 12.58 3.08 -5.65
C VAL A 313 13.80 2.80 -6.49
N THR A 314 13.69 2.86 -7.82
CA THR A 314 14.80 2.64 -8.76
C THR A 314 15.96 3.59 -8.47
N GLN A 315 15.68 4.89 -8.32
CA GLN A 315 16.70 5.91 -8.11
C GLN A 315 17.40 5.74 -6.76
N VAL A 316 16.65 5.43 -5.69
CA VAL A 316 17.23 5.17 -4.36
C VAL A 316 18.06 3.89 -4.37
N CYS A 317 17.55 2.80 -4.95
CA CYS A 317 18.25 1.51 -5.02
C CYS A 317 19.49 1.54 -5.94
N ALA A 318 19.57 2.50 -6.87
CA ALA A 318 20.74 2.71 -7.70
C ALA A 318 21.91 3.36 -6.94
N THR A 319 21.66 3.97 -5.78
CA THR A 319 22.71 4.56 -4.94
C THR A 319 23.49 3.49 -4.18
N GLU A 320 24.75 3.78 -3.86
CA GLU A 320 25.65 2.86 -3.14
C GLU A 320 25.07 2.30 -1.83
N ARG A 321 24.36 3.13 -1.05
CA ARG A 321 23.82 2.74 0.26
C ARG A 321 22.33 2.41 0.27
N GLN A 322 21.64 2.65 -0.84
CA GLN A 322 20.24 2.28 -1.05
C GLN A 322 19.27 2.83 0.02
N TYR A 323 19.64 3.94 0.65
CA TYR A 323 18.75 4.80 1.43
C TYR A 323 18.92 6.24 0.98
N SER A 324 17.98 7.08 1.41
CA SER A 324 17.93 8.49 1.03
C SER A 324 17.34 9.31 2.17
N TRP A 325 17.47 10.63 2.10
CA TRP A 325 16.90 11.55 3.08
C TRP A 325 15.84 12.43 2.44
N GLN A 326 14.79 12.71 3.21
CA GLN A 326 13.83 13.76 2.91
C GLN A 326 14.09 14.94 3.85
N ILE A 327 14.40 16.09 3.27
CA ILE A 327 14.73 17.32 4.00
C ILE A 327 13.54 18.27 3.88
N LEU A 328 13.01 18.68 5.02
CA LEU A 328 11.83 19.53 5.08
C LEU A 328 11.81 20.38 6.36
N ASN A 329 11.10 21.50 6.29
CA ASN A 329 10.85 22.34 7.45
C ASN A 329 9.57 21.90 8.20
N ARG A 330 9.37 22.44 9.41
CA ARG A 330 8.20 22.12 10.26
C ARG A 330 6.86 22.42 9.59
N ARG A 331 6.79 23.44 8.72
CA ARG A 331 5.53 23.81 8.04
C ARG A 331 5.15 22.76 7.00
N ILE A 332 6.12 22.26 6.23
CA ILE A 332 5.92 21.13 5.31
C ILE A 332 5.52 19.88 6.11
N ALA A 333 6.22 19.58 7.21
CA ALA A 333 5.93 18.42 8.05
C ALA A 333 4.48 18.43 8.53
N LEU A 334 4.03 19.53 9.12
CA LEU A 334 2.66 19.65 9.64
C LEU A 334 1.59 19.50 8.57
N LYS A 335 1.84 19.99 7.35
CA LYS A 335 0.81 20.02 6.30
C LYS A 335 0.77 18.74 5.48
N GLU A 336 1.93 18.18 5.16
CA GLU A 336 2.05 17.14 4.15
C GLU A 336 2.41 15.76 4.71
N LEU A 337 3.07 15.69 5.86
CA LEU A 337 3.51 14.41 6.43
C LEU A 337 2.29 13.58 6.84
N ALA A 338 2.23 12.36 6.31
CA ALA A 338 1.23 11.37 6.69
C ALA A 338 1.86 9.98 6.64
N ILE A 339 1.24 9.04 7.35
CA ILE A 339 1.56 7.62 7.26
C ILE A 339 0.34 6.91 6.66
N SER A 340 0.56 5.97 5.75
CA SER A 340 -0.52 5.31 5.01
C SER A 340 -1.38 4.38 5.89
N GLY A 341 -0.83 3.83 6.98
CA GLY A 341 -1.55 2.90 7.86
C GLY A 341 -2.77 3.52 8.58
N ALA A 342 -3.82 2.72 8.78
CA ALA A 342 -5.04 3.11 9.51
C ALA A 342 -4.75 3.59 10.95
N GLU A 343 -3.73 3.01 11.59
CA GLU A 343 -3.24 3.36 12.92
C GLU A 343 -2.96 4.86 13.06
N PHE A 344 -2.36 5.46 12.03
CA PHE A 344 -1.90 6.86 12.01
C PHE A 344 -2.91 7.84 11.42
N ASN A 345 -4.15 7.39 11.21
CA ASN A 345 -5.23 8.22 10.68
C ASN A 345 -6.49 8.14 11.55
N PRO A 346 -6.41 8.42 12.86
CA PRO A 346 -7.51 8.18 13.80
C PRO A 346 -8.77 8.99 13.48
N SER A 347 -8.65 10.21 12.97
CA SER A 347 -9.80 11.03 12.58
C SER A 347 -10.60 10.42 11.44
N ILE A 348 -9.93 9.77 10.49
CA ILE A 348 -10.55 9.06 9.37
C ILE A 348 -11.05 7.69 9.81
N ARG A 349 -10.18 6.90 10.45
CA ARG A 349 -10.47 5.53 10.95
C ARG A 349 -11.67 5.51 11.87
N ASP A 350 -11.74 6.45 12.82
CA ASP A 350 -12.82 6.53 13.81
C ASP A 350 -13.97 7.44 13.33
N ARG A 351 -13.93 7.89 12.07
CA ARG A 351 -14.98 8.70 11.42
C ARG A 351 -15.32 10.00 12.16
N LYS A 352 -14.33 10.61 12.81
CA LYS A 352 -14.46 11.85 13.59
C LYS A 352 -14.36 13.08 12.69
N ARG A 353 -15.49 13.50 12.10
CA ARG A 353 -15.57 14.63 11.14
C ARG A 353 -14.93 15.93 11.65
N LEU A 354 -15.18 16.30 12.91
CA LEU A 354 -14.63 17.52 13.52
C LEU A 354 -13.11 17.45 13.68
N ALA A 355 -12.58 16.30 14.13
CA ALA A 355 -11.15 16.09 14.25
C ALA A 355 -10.48 16.11 12.86
N PHE A 356 -11.10 15.48 11.85
CA PHE A 356 -10.60 15.51 10.48
C PHE A 356 -10.51 16.94 9.91
N LEU A 357 -11.55 17.75 10.11
CA LEU A 357 -11.54 19.15 9.67
C LEU A 357 -10.46 19.97 10.40
N ARG A 358 -10.29 19.75 11.71
CA ARG A 358 -9.21 20.37 12.49
C ARG A 358 -7.84 19.98 11.93
N ASP A 359 -7.59 18.70 11.70
CA ASP A 359 -6.31 18.20 11.18
C ASP A 359 -6.02 18.78 9.79
N LEU A 360 -7.06 18.96 8.95
CA LEU A 360 -6.96 19.60 7.65
C LEU A 360 -6.56 21.09 7.73
N LEU A 361 -7.07 21.81 8.72
CA LEU A 361 -6.83 23.26 8.89
C LEU A 361 -5.52 23.57 9.62
N PHE A 362 -5.19 22.80 10.65
CA PHE A 362 -4.08 23.10 11.57
C PHE A 362 -2.86 22.19 11.40
N GLY A 363 -2.96 21.21 10.49
CA GLY A 363 -1.91 20.23 10.22
C GLY A 363 -1.88 19.09 11.24
N ASN A 364 -1.11 18.05 10.91
CA ASN A 364 -1.04 16.79 11.64
C ASN A 364 -0.03 16.84 12.79
N ARG A 365 -0.23 17.78 13.73
CA ARG A 365 0.72 18.04 14.85
C ARG A 365 1.05 16.79 15.64
N TRP A 366 0.03 16.03 16.05
CA TRP A 366 0.23 14.83 16.87
C TRP A 366 1.15 13.82 16.17
N LEU A 367 0.99 13.61 14.86
CA LEU A 367 1.79 12.67 14.10
C LEU A 367 3.23 13.13 13.99
N VAL A 368 3.42 14.41 13.65
CA VAL A 368 4.75 15.02 13.54
C VAL A 368 5.49 14.94 14.87
N ASP A 369 4.84 15.35 15.96
CA ASP A 369 5.45 15.33 17.29
C ASP A 369 5.76 13.88 17.72
N THR A 370 4.85 12.92 17.47
CA THR A 370 5.09 11.49 17.75
C THR A 370 6.29 10.94 16.98
N LEU A 371 6.43 11.28 15.70
CA LEU A 371 7.56 10.84 14.88
C LEU A 371 8.88 11.45 15.36
N ILE A 372 8.89 12.74 15.70
CA ILE A 372 10.06 13.42 16.25
C ILE A 372 10.50 12.78 17.57
N ASP A 373 9.53 12.46 18.44
CA ASP A 373 9.84 11.99 19.79
C ASP A 373 10.23 10.50 19.84
N ASN A 374 9.79 9.68 18.87
CA ASN A 374 9.88 8.23 18.99
C ASN A 374 10.54 7.52 17.79
N CYS A 375 10.51 8.10 16.58
CA CYS A 375 11.02 7.40 15.40
C CYS A 375 12.52 7.64 15.23
N GLU A 376 13.31 6.58 15.32
CA GLU A 376 14.78 6.69 15.21
C GLU A 376 15.22 7.26 13.85
N ASP A 377 14.47 7.02 12.78
CA ASP A 377 14.78 7.51 11.43
C ASP A 377 14.42 9.00 11.22
N VAL A 378 13.93 9.69 12.26
CA VAL A 378 13.55 11.10 12.22
C VAL A 378 14.47 11.92 13.11
N VAL A 379 15.27 12.80 12.48
CA VAL A 379 16.15 13.74 13.18
C VAL A 379 15.75 15.18 12.90
N VAL A 380 15.84 16.03 13.93
CA VAL A 380 15.50 17.46 13.84
C VAL A 380 16.61 18.33 14.44
N ALA A 381 16.85 19.50 13.85
CA ALA A 381 17.76 20.50 14.37
C ALA A 381 17.37 21.90 13.88
N ASP A 382 17.81 22.93 14.61
CA ASP A 382 17.51 24.32 14.28
C ASP A 382 18.41 24.90 13.19
N THR A 383 19.52 24.23 12.86
CA THR A 383 20.48 24.66 11.84
C THR A 383 20.90 23.49 10.96
N LEU A 384 21.28 23.79 9.72
CA LEU A 384 21.72 22.77 8.77
C LEU A 384 22.97 22.00 9.24
N PRO A 385 24.03 22.65 9.80
CA PRO A 385 25.18 21.92 10.34
C PRO A 385 24.80 20.95 11.47
N ALA A 386 23.91 21.36 12.38
CA ALA A 386 23.44 20.49 13.46
C ALA A 386 22.56 19.35 12.93
N LEU A 387 21.77 19.58 11.87
CA LEU A 387 20.99 18.54 11.22
C LEU A 387 21.90 17.48 10.59
N VAL A 388 22.91 17.90 9.82
CA VAL A 388 23.89 17.01 9.19
C VAL A 388 24.63 16.18 10.24
N ALA A 389 25.06 16.80 11.35
CA ALA A 389 25.69 16.08 12.45
C ALA A 389 24.79 14.96 13.02
N LYS A 390 23.47 15.21 13.16
CA LYS A 390 22.51 14.19 13.62
C LYS A 390 22.26 13.10 12.57
N MET A 391 22.17 13.45 11.29
CA MET A 391 22.01 12.48 10.19
C MET A 391 23.20 11.52 10.13
N ASN A 392 24.42 12.06 10.27
CA ASN A 392 25.66 11.31 10.33
C ASN A 392 25.74 10.41 11.58
N ALA A 393 25.41 10.95 12.76
CA ALA A 393 25.36 10.19 13.99
C ALA A 393 24.40 8.99 13.93
N LEU A 394 23.23 9.16 13.28
CA LEU A 394 22.25 8.09 13.09
C LEU A 394 22.78 6.95 12.23
N GLN A 395 23.50 7.28 11.15
CA GLN A 395 24.08 6.28 10.25
C GLN A 395 25.38 5.67 10.81
N GLY A 396 25.95 6.27 11.84
CA GLY A 396 27.21 5.82 12.44
C GLY A 396 28.45 6.18 11.62
N ASP A 397 28.36 7.17 10.74
CA ASP A 397 29.48 7.65 9.92
C ASP A 397 29.33 9.13 9.53
N ASN A 398 30.20 9.65 8.64
CA ASN A 398 30.21 11.05 8.20
C ASN A 398 29.89 11.17 6.70
N ALA A 399 28.98 10.34 6.20
CA ALA A 399 28.68 10.29 4.77
C ALA A 399 27.94 11.52 4.22
N VAL A 400 27.06 12.12 5.03
CA VAL A 400 26.27 13.29 4.64
C VAL A 400 27.17 14.51 4.65
N ASP A 401 27.29 15.14 3.49
CA ASP A 401 28.12 16.31 3.26
C ASP A 401 27.32 17.61 3.46
N LEU A 402 27.82 18.48 4.33
CA LEU A 402 27.15 19.73 4.67
C LEU A 402 27.11 20.70 3.48
N GLU A 403 28.18 20.76 2.68
CA GLU A 403 28.26 21.66 1.54
C GLU A 403 27.26 21.24 0.46
N ALA A 404 27.23 19.96 0.08
CA ALA A 404 26.29 19.41 -0.88
C ALA A 404 24.82 19.62 -0.46
N LEU A 405 24.51 19.40 0.82
CA LEU A 405 23.16 19.62 1.33
C LEU A 405 22.81 21.11 1.36
N GLY A 406 23.76 21.96 1.75
CA GLY A 406 23.62 23.43 1.72
C GLY A 406 23.36 23.96 0.32
N GLU A 407 24.06 23.44 -0.69
CA GLU A 407 23.84 23.76 -2.10
C GLU A 407 22.44 23.32 -2.56
N ALA A 408 22.01 22.11 -2.20
CA ALA A 408 20.69 21.59 -2.54
C ALA A 408 19.56 22.49 -2.02
N VAL A 409 19.63 22.91 -0.76
CA VAL A 409 18.66 23.82 -0.13
C VAL A 409 18.72 25.20 -0.76
N SER A 410 19.91 25.81 -0.84
CA SER A 410 20.08 27.19 -1.32
C SER A 410 19.63 27.35 -2.77
N ARG A 411 19.93 26.36 -3.64
CA ARG A 411 19.51 26.36 -5.04
C ARG A 411 17.99 26.28 -5.18
N TYR A 412 17.32 25.46 -4.37
CA TYR A 412 15.87 25.36 -4.36
C TYR A 412 15.22 26.65 -3.85
N ASP A 413 15.73 27.22 -2.76
CA ASP A 413 15.22 28.47 -2.18
C ASP A 413 15.38 29.68 -3.12
N ALA A 414 16.46 29.72 -3.87
CA ALA A 414 16.68 30.72 -4.91
C ALA A 414 15.61 30.61 -6.01
N GLN A 415 15.28 29.40 -6.44
CA GLN A 415 14.23 29.15 -7.43
C GLN A 415 12.84 29.51 -6.90
N VAL A 416 12.53 29.20 -5.62
CA VAL A 416 11.29 29.66 -4.97
C VAL A 416 11.20 31.20 -4.98
N ALA A 417 12.31 31.91 -4.80
CA ALA A 417 12.35 33.37 -4.81
C ALA A 417 12.05 33.99 -6.18
N LEU A 418 12.30 33.28 -7.29
CA LEU A 418 11.94 33.74 -8.64
C LEU A 418 10.41 33.79 -8.85
N GLY A 419 9.66 32.96 -8.11
CA GLY A 419 8.20 32.86 -8.22
C GLY A 419 7.73 31.94 -9.36
N PRO A 420 6.44 31.54 -9.34
CA PRO A 420 5.94 30.41 -10.12
C PRO A 420 6.04 30.56 -11.64
N ASP A 421 5.98 31.78 -12.16
CA ASP A 421 6.08 32.04 -13.60
C ASP A 421 7.51 31.90 -14.14
N ARG A 422 8.50 31.77 -13.24
CA ARG A 422 9.94 31.74 -13.57
C ARG A 422 10.64 30.51 -13.00
N PHE A 423 9.90 29.49 -12.55
CA PHE A 423 10.50 28.27 -12.04
C PHE A 423 11.19 27.50 -13.16
N GLU A 424 12.49 27.28 -13.00
CA GLU A 424 13.27 26.36 -13.81
C GLU A 424 13.43 25.01 -13.11
N ASP A 425 13.33 24.99 -11.78
CA ASP A 425 13.39 23.78 -10.96
C ASP A 425 12.23 22.81 -11.25
N GLU A 426 12.57 21.60 -11.67
CA GLU A 426 11.59 20.57 -12.04
C GLU A 426 10.69 20.13 -10.87
N GLN A 427 11.18 20.17 -9.62
CA GLN A 427 10.32 19.88 -8.47
C GLN A 427 9.27 20.98 -8.29
N LEU A 428 9.65 22.25 -8.41
CA LEU A 428 8.71 23.37 -8.29
C LEU A 428 7.66 23.35 -9.42
N LYS A 429 8.06 23.04 -10.65
CA LYS A 429 7.12 22.85 -11.78
C LYS A 429 6.12 21.72 -11.49
N ARG A 430 6.61 20.59 -10.98
CA ARG A 430 5.77 19.45 -10.59
C ARG A 430 4.84 19.79 -9.43
N LEU A 431 5.31 20.54 -8.42
CA LEU A 431 4.48 21.03 -7.33
C LEU A 431 3.36 21.95 -7.85
N ALA A 432 3.65 22.82 -8.81
CA ALA A 432 2.63 23.66 -9.44
C ALA A 432 1.56 22.81 -10.15
N LEU A 433 1.98 21.79 -10.91
CA LEU A 433 1.07 20.83 -11.56
C LEU A 433 0.20 20.07 -10.56
N LEU A 434 0.79 19.51 -9.49
CA LEU A 434 0.05 18.79 -8.45
C LEU A 434 -1.04 19.69 -7.83
N ARG A 435 -0.72 20.95 -7.58
CA ARG A 435 -1.63 21.94 -6.98
C ARG A 435 -2.77 22.38 -7.91
N GLN A 436 -2.79 21.97 -9.18
CA GLN A 436 -3.96 22.20 -10.06
C GLN A 436 -5.16 21.36 -9.61
N TRP A 437 -4.93 20.18 -9.05
CA TRP A 437 -6.01 19.36 -8.47
C TRP A 437 -6.38 19.86 -7.08
N LYS A 438 -7.68 20.10 -6.84
CA LYS A 438 -8.17 20.66 -5.56
C LYS A 438 -7.78 19.80 -4.35
N GLY A 439 -7.87 18.48 -4.46
CA GLY A 439 -7.53 17.55 -3.39
C GLY A 439 -6.06 17.64 -2.98
N ASP A 440 -5.16 17.77 -3.96
CA ASP A 440 -3.73 17.91 -3.70
C ASP A 440 -3.36 19.31 -3.24
N ARG A 441 -3.95 20.36 -3.82
CA ARG A 441 -3.69 21.75 -3.43
C ARG A 441 -3.92 22.02 -1.94
N ILE A 442 -4.93 21.39 -1.36
CA ILE A 442 -5.25 21.51 0.07
C ILE A 442 -4.17 20.82 0.92
N ARG A 443 -3.66 19.66 0.47
CA ARG A 443 -2.68 18.86 1.21
C ARG A 443 -1.23 19.20 0.92
N THR A 444 -0.95 20.00 -0.11
CA THR A 444 0.40 20.42 -0.49
C THR A 444 0.64 21.87 -0.07
N CYS A 445 1.78 22.16 0.53
CA CYS A 445 2.28 23.50 0.80
C CYS A 445 2.35 24.33 -0.48
N ASN A 446 2.26 25.65 -0.31
CA ASN A 446 2.63 26.57 -1.36
C ASN A 446 4.14 26.76 -1.30
N PHE A 447 4.87 26.55 -2.41
CA PHE A 447 6.33 26.71 -2.57
C PHE A 447 7.06 27.27 -1.33
N GLN A 448 7.42 26.38 -0.40
CA GLN A 448 8.08 26.76 0.85
C GLN A 448 9.59 26.74 0.64
N LYS A 449 10.27 27.67 1.32
CA LYS A 449 11.71 27.62 1.57
C LYS A 449 11.94 26.79 2.83
#